data_AF-A0A409VSN1-F1
#
_entry.id   AF-A0A409VSN1-F1
#
_cell.length_a   1.000
_cell.length_b   1.000
_cell.length_c   1.000
_cell.angle_alpha   90.00
_cell.angle_beta   90.00
_cell.angle_gamma   90.00
#
_symmetry.space_group_name_H-M   'P 1'
#
loop_
_entity.id
_entity.type
_entity.pdbx_description
1 polymer ?
#
loop_
_entity_poly.entity_id
_entity_poly.type
_entity_poly.pdbx_seq_one_letter_code
_entity_poly.pdbx_strand_id
1 'polypeptide(L)'
;MKLISSFISLALAATAYSASVNFYTTREGTCGDPPTQEYRGVACNTCVDPPLDWGGAYVFDVSGDTRVSMHNQDNCTPGSQVGQWYGNVCARAGATALRSVWVACPGQRLAESNTTIADADKATLIEQN
;
A
#
# COMPACT_ATOMS: atom_id res chain seq x y z
N MET A 1 -43.78 9.80 -32.35
CA MET A 1 -42.31 9.87 -32.29
C MET A 1 -41.88 9.32 -30.94
N LYS A 2 -41.13 8.20 -30.90
CA LYS A 2 -40.74 7.49 -29.67
C LYS A 2 -39.22 7.60 -29.56
N LEU A 3 -38.72 8.45 -28.66
CA LEU A 3 -37.30 8.62 -28.38
C LEU A 3 -36.87 7.48 -27.45
N ILE A 4 -36.01 6.59 -27.95
CA ILE A 4 -35.38 5.53 -27.18
C ILE A 4 -34.07 6.13 -26.64
N SER A 5 -34.08 6.60 -25.39
CA SER A 5 -32.86 7.01 -24.69
C SER A 5 -32.04 5.78 -24.35
N SER A 6 -30.91 5.61 -25.03
CA SER A 6 -29.92 4.58 -24.76
C SER A 6 -28.99 5.06 -23.65
N PHE A 7 -29.04 4.43 -22.48
CA PHE A 7 -28.09 4.66 -21.39
C PHE A 7 -26.89 3.73 -21.58
N ILE A 8 -25.79 4.27 -22.11
CA ILE A 8 -24.50 3.58 -22.15
C ILE A 8 -23.96 3.54 -20.72
N SER A 9 -24.02 2.38 -20.08
CA SER A 9 -23.37 2.16 -18.78
C SER A 9 -21.89 1.96 -19.01
N LEU A 10 -21.08 2.95 -18.64
CA LEU A 10 -19.62 2.86 -18.63
C LEU A 10 -19.21 2.03 -17.38
N ALA A 11 -18.94 0.74 -17.56
CA ALA A 11 -18.39 -0.08 -16.50
C ALA A 11 -16.91 0.28 -16.31
N LEU A 12 -16.61 1.06 -15.27
CA LEU A 12 -15.24 1.22 -14.77
C LEU A 12 -14.79 -0.15 -14.25
N ALA A 13 -13.87 -0.79 -14.95
CA ALA A 13 -13.16 -1.95 -14.43
C ALA A 13 -12.32 -1.48 -13.23
N ALA A 14 -12.82 -1.71 -12.02
CA ALA A 14 -11.99 -1.64 -10.83
C ALA A 14 -10.95 -2.75 -10.97
N THR A 15 -9.74 -2.40 -11.40
CA THR A 15 -8.60 -3.30 -11.32
C THR A 15 -8.40 -3.61 -9.84
N ALA A 16 -8.85 -4.79 -9.41
CA ALA A 16 -8.68 -5.24 -8.04
C ALA A 16 -7.18 -5.47 -7.80
N TYR A 17 -6.50 -4.45 -7.29
CA TYR A 17 -5.14 -4.60 -6.77
C TYR A 17 -5.24 -5.43 -5.50
N SER A 18 -4.56 -6.57 -5.50
CA SER A 18 -4.70 -7.60 -4.48
C SER A 18 -3.32 -7.83 -3.89
N ALA A 19 -3.08 -7.28 -2.70
CA ALA A 19 -1.90 -7.57 -1.91
C ALA A 19 -2.12 -8.81 -1.04
N SER A 20 -1.03 -9.46 -0.66
CA SER A 20 -1.01 -10.50 0.34
C SER A 20 -0.19 -10.04 1.54
N VAL A 21 -0.71 -10.21 2.76
CA VAL A 21 -0.07 -9.82 4.01
C VAL A 21 -0.05 -11.01 4.96
N ASN A 22 1.14 -11.42 5.34
CA ASN A 22 1.39 -12.51 6.27
C ASN A 22 1.95 -11.96 7.58
N PHE A 23 1.47 -12.48 8.71
CA PHE A 23 1.95 -12.16 10.05
C PHE A 23 2.61 -13.37 10.71
N TYR A 24 3.65 -13.09 11.49
CA TYR A 24 4.48 -14.09 12.16
C TYR A 24 4.57 -13.76 13.65
N THR A 25 4.35 -14.74 14.51
CA THR A 25 4.46 -14.55 15.96
C THR A 25 5.90 -14.35 16.42
N THR A 26 6.87 -15.00 15.78
CA THR A 26 8.29 -14.90 16.12
C THR A 26 9.04 -14.00 15.15
N ARG A 27 9.97 -13.22 15.70
CA ARG A 27 10.85 -12.36 14.90
C ARG A 27 11.80 -13.17 14.05
N GLU A 28 12.32 -14.27 14.57
CA GLU A 28 13.32 -15.13 13.94
C GLU A 28 12.71 -15.94 12.79
N GLY A 29 11.46 -16.37 12.93
CA GLY A 29 10.72 -17.12 11.91
C GLY A 29 10.15 -16.29 10.77
N THR A 30 10.16 -14.96 10.90
CA THR A 30 9.57 -14.06 9.91
C THR A 30 10.14 -14.31 8.50
N CYS A 31 9.26 -14.65 7.55
CA CYS A 31 9.56 -14.99 6.14
C CYS A 31 10.42 -16.24 5.92
N GLY A 32 10.69 -17.03 6.95
CA GLY A 32 11.36 -18.33 6.83
C GLY A 32 10.45 -19.49 7.25
N ASP A 33 9.62 -19.26 8.27
CA ASP A 33 8.63 -20.20 8.77
C ASP A 33 7.29 -20.03 8.04
N PRO A 34 6.36 -20.99 8.20
CA PRO A 34 4.96 -20.77 7.82
C PRO A 34 4.38 -19.57 8.57
N PRO A 35 3.59 -18.71 7.90
CA PRO A 35 2.94 -17.59 8.56
C PRO A 35 1.89 -18.08 9.55
N THR A 36 1.76 -17.36 10.67
CA THR A 36 0.72 -17.65 11.66
C THR A 36 -0.64 -17.18 11.18
N GLN A 37 -0.67 -16.05 10.45
CA GLN A 37 -1.89 -15.51 9.88
C GLN A 37 -1.63 -14.98 8.47
N GLU A 38 -2.53 -15.27 7.55
CA GLU A 38 -2.46 -14.85 6.15
C GLU A 38 -3.70 -14.05 5.77
N TYR A 39 -3.49 -12.95 5.09
CA TYR A 39 -4.51 -12.13 4.46
C TYR A 39 -4.22 -12.05 2.98
N ARG A 40 -5.14 -12.50 2.14
CA ARG A 40 -5.01 -12.51 0.68
C ARG A 40 -6.05 -11.59 0.06
N GLY A 41 -5.71 -10.99 -1.07
CA GLY A 41 -6.62 -10.09 -1.77
C GLY A 41 -6.89 -8.78 -1.01
N VAL A 42 -5.91 -8.31 -0.24
CA VAL A 42 -5.99 -7.04 0.48
C VAL A 42 -6.06 -5.91 -0.53
N ALA A 43 -7.13 -5.13 -0.47
CA ALA A 43 -7.30 -3.97 -1.33
C ALA A 43 -6.26 -2.90 -1.00
N CYS A 44 -5.94 -2.06 -1.98
CA CYS A 44 -5.05 -0.93 -1.70
C CYS A 44 -5.71 0.14 -0.81
N ASN A 45 -4.87 0.95 -0.16
CA ASN A 45 -5.25 1.89 0.89
C ASN A 45 -6.00 1.21 2.05
N THR A 46 -5.51 0.03 2.45
CA THR A 46 -6.09 -0.76 3.54
C THR A 46 -5.08 -0.93 4.66
N CYS A 47 -5.56 -0.79 5.89
CA CYS A 47 -4.85 -1.23 7.07
C CYS A 47 -5.24 -2.68 7.38
N VAL A 48 -4.24 -3.53 7.57
CA VAL A 48 -4.42 -4.91 8.05
C VAL A 48 -3.93 -4.94 9.50
N ASP A 49 -4.84 -5.07 10.45
CA ASP A 49 -4.61 -4.97 11.89
C ASP A 49 -5.18 -6.17 12.67
N PRO A 50 -4.65 -7.38 12.44
CA PRO A 50 -5.03 -8.54 13.24
C PRO A 50 -4.80 -8.29 14.73
N PRO A 51 -5.64 -8.87 15.62
CA PRO A 51 -5.36 -8.87 17.04
C PRO A 51 -4.03 -9.58 17.31
N LEU A 52 -3.35 -9.21 18.41
CA LEU A 52 -2.05 -9.69 18.90
C LEU A 52 -0.85 -8.81 18.53
N ASP A 53 0.27 -9.10 19.19
CA ASP A 53 1.58 -8.54 18.93
C ASP A 53 2.36 -9.50 18.03
N TRP A 54 2.93 -8.97 16.95
CA TRP A 54 3.58 -9.75 15.92
C TRP A 54 5.09 -9.52 15.89
N GLY A 55 5.84 -10.63 15.75
CA GLY A 55 7.29 -10.64 15.59
C GLY A 55 7.76 -10.21 14.19
N GLY A 56 6.86 -10.21 13.20
CA GLY A 56 7.12 -9.65 11.88
C GLY A 56 5.96 -9.81 10.92
N ALA A 57 6.11 -9.21 9.74
CA ALA A 57 5.14 -9.26 8.67
C ALA A 57 5.81 -9.35 7.30
N TYR A 58 5.14 -9.99 6.34
CA TYR A 58 5.55 -10.08 4.95
C TYR A 58 4.43 -9.58 4.05
N VAL A 59 4.71 -8.59 3.22
CA VAL A 59 3.80 -8.10 2.19
C VAL A 59 4.33 -8.51 0.83
N PHE A 60 3.47 -9.12 0.02
CA PHE A 60 3.80 -9.61 -1.31
C PHE A 60 2.60 -9.51 -2.26
N ASP A 61 2.82 -9.90 -3.51
CA ASP A 61 1.88 -9.68 -4.63
C ASP A 61 1.57 -8.20 -4.88
N VAL A 62 2.51 -7.31 -4.53
CA VAL A 62 2.40 -5.85 -4.76
C VAL A 62 3.42 -5.38 -5.79
N SER A 63 3.10 -4.29 -6.46
CA SER A 63 4.02 -3.63 -7.40
C SER A 63 5.15 -2.90 -6.67
N GLY A 64 6.31 -2.74 -7.32
CA GLY A 64 7.50 -2.11 -6.73
C GLY A 64 7.39 -0.62 -6.36
N ASP A 65 6.28 0.02 -6.70
CA ASP A 65 5.92 1.41 -6.40
C ASP A 65 4.79 1.53 -5.36
N THR A 66 4.24 0.41 -4.89
CA THR A 66 3.29 0.35 -3.79
C THR A 66 4.01 0.63 -2.49
N ARG A 67 3.58 1.65 -1.75
CA ARG A 67 4.10 1.94 -0.41
C ARG A 67 3.53 0.96 0.60
N VAL A 68 4.39 0.38 1.42
CA VAL A 68 4.02 -0.46 2.56
C VAL A 68 4.59 0.17 3.82
N SER A 69 3.78 0.34 4.86
CA SER A 69 4.25 0.80 6.17
C SER A 69 3.86 -0.17 7.28
N MET A 70 4.76 -0.32 8.24
CA MET A 70 4.60 -1.21 9.40
C MET A 70 4.36 -0.36 10.63
N HIS A 71 3.46 -0.80 11.50
CA HIS A 71 2.99 -0.02 12.64
C HIS A 71 3.03 -0.83 13.94
N ASN A 72 3.36 -0.16 15.05
CA ASN A 72 3.40 -0.75 16.40
C ASN A 72 2.14 -0.50 17.23
N GLN A 73 1.07 0.02 16.61
CA GLN A 73 -0.26 0.16 17.19
C GLN A 73 -1.29 -0.24 16.13
N ASP A 74 -2.51 -0.52 16.59
CA ASP A 74 -3.62 -0.89 15.72
C ASP A 74 -4.03 0.28 14.79
N ASN A 75 -4.81 -0.04 13.76
CA ASN A 75 -5.44 0.93 12.86
C ASN A 75 -4.49 1.84 12.05
N CYS A 76 -3.21 1.47 11.92
CA CYS A 76 -2.20 2.12 11.07
C CYS A 76 -2.13 3.65 11.23
N THR A 77 -2.23 4.15 12.47
CA THR A 77 -2.16 5.59 12.73
C THR A 77 -0.80 6.16 12.30
N PRO A 78 -0.71 7.42 11.83
CA PRO A 78 0.56 8.00 11.39
C PRO A 78 1.65 7.99 12.47
N GLY A 79 1.25 8.16 13.75
CA GLY A 79 2.18 8.17 14.88
C GLY A 79 2.72 6.80 15.29
N SER A 80 2.13 5.71 14.80
CA SER A 80 2.56 4.34 15.13
C SER A 80 3.50 3.73 14.09
N GLN A 81 3.81 4.46 13.02
CA GLN A 81 4.67 3.97 11.95
C GLN A 81 6.10 3.73 12.46
N VAL A 82 6.58 2.50 12.31
CA VAL A 82 7.93 2.08 12.70
C VAL A 82 8.83 1.71 11.51
N GLY A 83 8.27 1.66 10.30
CA GLY A 83 9.04 1.44 9.09
C GLY A 83 8.22 1.65 7.82
N GLN A 84 8.91 1.90 6.71
CA GLN A 84 8.33 2.11 5.39
C GLN A 84 9.22 1.55 4.29
N TRP A 85 8.59 0.91 3.31
CA TRP A 85 9.25 0.36 2.13
C TRP A 85 8.34 0.50 0.90
N TYR A 86 8.88 0.08 -0.23
CA TYR A 86 8.18 0.03 -1.50
C TYR A 86 8.28 -1.37 -2.11
N GLY A 87 7.16 -1.89 -2.60
CA GLY A 87 7.05 -3.24 -3.14
C GLY A 87 7.00 -4.32 -2.07
N ASN A 88 7.33 -5.54 -2.49
CA ASN A 88 7.33 -6.71 -1.61
C ASN A 88 8.36 -6.50 -0.48
N VAL A 89 7.94 -6.67 0.76
CA VAL A 89 8.78 -6.40 1.92
C VAL A 89 8.58 -7.44 3.01
N CYS A 90 9.70 -7.97 3.49
CA CYS A 90 9.77 -8.78 4.69
C CYS A 90 10.31 -7.92 5.85
N ALA A 91 9.44 -7.58 6.80
CA ALA A 91 9.79 -6.73 7.93
C ALA A 91 9.77 -7.53 9.24
N ARG A 92 10.93 -7.55 9.92
CA ARG A 92 11.07 -8.12 11.26
C ARG A 92 10.80 -7.04 12.30
N ALA A 93 9.99 -7.34 13.31
CA ALA A 93 9.72 -6.43 14.42
C ALA A 93 11.01 -6.06 15.14
N GLY A 94 11.12 -4.81 15.59
CA GLY A 94 12.29 -4.25 16.27
C GLY A 94 12.31 -4.57 17.77
N ALA A 95 12.53 -3.55 18.59
CA ALA A 95 12.34 -3.64 20.05
C ALA A 95 10.84 -3.63 20.44
N THR A 96 9.99 -3.11 19.55
CA THR A 96 8.53 -3.13 19.70
C THR A 96 7.92 -4.08 18.67
N ALA A 97 6.88 -4.80 19.09
CA ALA A 97 6.12 -5.66 18.21
C ALA A 97 5.38 -4.85 17.12
N LEU A 98 5.06 -5.53 16.02
CA LEU A 98 4.15 -5.01 15.01
C LEU A 98 2.71 -5.31 15.41
N ARG A 99 1.79 -4.42 15.05
CA ARG A 99 0.35 -4.52 15.32
C ARG A 99 -0.48 -4.40 14.05
N SER A 100 -0.01 -3.59 13.09
CA SER A 100 -0.71 -3.45 11.83
C SER A 100 0.22 -3.13 10.67
N VAL A 101 -0.28 -3.35 9.45
CA VAL A 101 0.42 -3.11 8.20
C VAL A 101 -0.49 -2.33 7.26
N TRP A 102 0.00 -1.21 6.73
CA TRP A 102 -0.71 -0.45 5.70
C TRP A 102 -0.17 -0.78 4.32
N VAL A 103 -1.08 -1.01 3.38
CA VAL A 103 -0.74 -1.21 1.96
C VAL A 103 -1.40 -0.10 1.16
N ALA A 104 -0.60 0.77 0.54
CA ALA A 104 -1.09 1.84 -0.32
C ALA A 104 -1.45 1.33 -1.72
N CYS A 105 -2.04 2.17 -2.56
CA CYS A 105 -2.16 1.87 -3.99
C CYS A 105 -0.80 1.97 -4.70
N PRO A 106 -0.64 1.36 -5.88
CA PRO A 106 0.52 1.60 -6.75
C PRO A 106 0.69 3.09 -7.09
N GLY A 107 1.89 3.46 -7.55
CA GLY A 107 2.25 4.82 -7.99
C GLY A 107 2.76 5.76 -6.88
N GLN A 108 2.79 5.33 -5.62
CA GLN A 108 3.16 6.20 -4.49
C GLN A 108 4.64 6.58 -4.50
N ARG A 109 5.52 5.74 -5.06
CA ARG A 109 6.95 6.05 -5.15
C ARG A 109 7.22 7.30 -6.00
N LEU A 110 6.46 7.51 -7.06
CA LEU A 110 6.57 8.68 -7.92
C LEU A 110 5.93 9.92 -7.27
N ALA A 111 4.83 9.75 -6.54
CA ALA A 111 4.19 10.84 -5.80
C ALA A 111 5.08 11.43 -4.69
N GLU A 112 5.75 10.56 -3.91
CA GLU A 112 6.66 11.02 -2.83
C GLU A 112 8.00 11.54 -3.37
N SER A 113 8.47 11.03 -4.52
CA SER A 113 9.70 11.51 -5.16
C SER A 113 9.53 12.82 -5.95
N ASN A 114 8.29 13.24 -6.26
CA ASN A 114 8.00 14.43 -7.10
C ASN A 114 7.63 15.68 -6.28
N THR A 115 7.81 15.66 -4.97
CA THR A 115 7.48 16.79 -4.07
C THR A 115 8.54 17.90 -4.00
N THR A 116 9.51 17.95 -4.92
CA THR A 116 10.52 19.04 -5.00
C THR A 116 10.69 19.66 -6.38
N ILE A 117 9.62 19.85 -7.17
CA ILE A 117 9.60 20.96 -8.13
C ILE A 117 8.37 21.82 -7.84
N ALA A 118 8.64 22.91 -7.11
CA ALA A 118 7.71 23.99 -6.87
C ALA A 118 7.20 24.60 -8.18
N ASP A 119 6.00 25.18 -8.11
CA ASP A 119 5.42 26.13 -9.06
C ASP A 119 6.43 26.78 -10.02
N ALA A 120 6.37 26.37 -11.27
CA ALA A 120 6.76 27.20 -12.39
C ALA A 120 5.66 27.11 -13.46
N ASP A 121 4.44 27.47 -13.06
CA ASP A 121 3.48 27.96 -14.03
C ASP A 121 3.96 29.36 -14.49
N LYS A 122 4.75 29.37 -15.55
CA LYS A 122 4.74 30.48 -16.50
C LYS A 122 4.78 29.91 -17.90
N ALA A 123 3.58 29.61 -18.39
CA ALA A 123 3.28 29.63 -19.81
C ALA A 123 4.05 30.76 -20.51
N THR A 124 4.93 30.39 -21.45
CA THR A 124 5.16 31.21 -22.64
C THR A 124 5.34 30.27 -23.82
N LEU A 125 4.25 30.10 -24.57
CA LEU A 125 4.29 29.71 -25.97
C LEU A 125 5.14 30.75 -26.71
N ILE A 126 6.21 30.32 -27.38
CA ILE A 126 6.71 31.01 -28.56
C ILE A 126 7.11 29.93 -29.58
N GLU A 127 6.23 29.72 -30.56
CA GLU A 127 6.62 29.30 -31.91
C GLU A 127 7.53 30.38 -32.52
N GLN A 128 8.67 29.99 -33.08
CA GLN A 128 9.33 30.63 -34.24
C GLN A 128 10.03 29.47 -34.98
N ASN A 129 9.51 29.00 -36.12
CA ASN A 129 9.66 29.59 -37.45
C ASN A 129 11.13 29.86 -37.80
#